data_AF-A0A9D4F2F3-F1
#
_entry.id   AF-A0A9D4F2F3-F1
#
_cell.length_a   1.000
_cell.length_b   1.000
_cell.length_c   1.000
_cell.angle_alpha   90.00
_cell.angle_beta   90.00
_cell.angle_gamma   90.00
#
_symmetry.space_group_name_H-M   'P 1'
#
loop_
_entity.id
_entity.type
_entity.pdbx_description
1 polymer ?
#
loop_
_entity_poly.entity_id
_entity_poly.type
_entity_poly.pdbx_seq_one_letter_code
_entity_poly.pdbx_strand_id
1 'polypeptide(L)' 'MQNGWISCGQFAGMFVGTVCKFDCHFGYILRGSDTATCQAENQWSILNQPDCIRE' A
#
# COMPACT_ATOMS: atom_id res chain seq x y z
N MET A 1 -3.19 -1.46 7.66
CA MET A 1 -2.80 -0.05 7.80
C MET A 1 -3.80 0.70 8.64
N GLN A 2 -3.31 1.41 9.66
CA GLN A 2 -4.10 2.34 10.46
C GLN A 2 -3.55 3.74 10.15
N ASN A 3 -4.43 4.73 9.92
CA ASN A 3 -4.08 6.13 9.60
C ASN A 3 -3.69 6.47 8.15
N GLY A 4 -4.08 5.64 7.18
CA GLY A 4 -3.91 5.90 5.75
C GLY A 4 -4.89 5.12 4.88
N TRP A 5 -4.85 5.35 3.57
CA TRP A 5 -5.65 4.63 2.58
C TRP A 5 -4.78 4.04 1.47
N ILE A 6 -5.31 2.99 0.83
CA ILE A 6 -4.66 2.27 -0.25
C ILE A 6 -5.46 2.52 -1.53
N SER A 7 -4.80 3.10 -2.54
CA SER A 7 -5.36 3.32 -3.87
C SER A 7 -4.76 2.30 -4.83
N CYS A 8 -5.39 1.12 -4.93
CA CYS A 8 -5.11 0.16 -5.99
C CYS A 8 -5.70 0.64 -7.31
N GLY A 9 -4.96 0.52 -8.41
CA GLY A 9 -5.46 0.84 -9.75
C GLY A 9 -6.83 0.19 -9.96
N GLN A 10 -7.85 1.04 -10.04
CA GLN A 10 -9.24 0.62 -10.13
C GLN A 10 -9.41 -0.24 -11.39
N PHE A 11 -10.38 -1.16 -11.34
CA PHE A 11 -10.84 -2.06 -12.42
C PHE A 11 -10.31 -3.49 -12.37
N ALA A 12 -11.23 -4.36 -11.89
CA ALA A 12 -11.25 -5.82 -11.99
C ALA A 12 -10.08 -6.56 -11.32
N GLY A 13 -10.32 -7.09 -10.11
CA GLY A 13 -9.47 -8.13 -9.51
C GLY A 13 -8.13 -7.65 -8.95
N MET A 14 -7.80 -8.10 -7.75
CA MET A 14 -6.41 -8.07 -7.28
C MET A 14 -5.64 -9.14 -8.06
N PHE A 15 -5.24 -8.81 -9.29
CA PHE A 15 -4.40 -9.69 -10.10
C PHE A 15 -2.94 -9.52 -9.71
N VAL A 16 -2.18 -10.57 -9.97
CA VAL A 16 -0.73 -10.55 -9.88
C VAL A 16 -0.18 -9.46 -10.80
N GLY A 17 0.57 -8.51 -10.24
CA GLY A 17 1.06 -7.33 -10.95
C GLY A 17 0.26 -6.06 -10.73
N THR A 18 -0.88 -6.10 -10.02
CA THR A 18 -1.63 -4.88 -9.67
C THR A 18 -0.80 -4.01 -8.74
N VAL A 19 -0.57 -2.76 -9.13
CA VAL A 19 0.12 -1.77 -8.31
C VAL A 19 -0.90 -0.97 -7.49
N CYS A 20 -0.65 -0.88 -6.19
CA CYS A 20 -1.39 -0.12 -5.22
C CYS A 20 -0.51 0.98 -4.65
N LYS A 21 -1.07 2.19 -4.54
CA LYS A 21 -0.43 3.32 -3.87
C LYS A 21 -0.90 3.44 -2.43
N PHE A 22 0.00 3.87 -1.56
CA PHE A 22 -0.27 4.15 -0.16
C PHE A 22 -0.18 5.63 0.10
N ASP A 23 -1.20 6.14 0.76
CA ASP A 23 -1.27 7.52 1.21
C ASP A 23 -1.66 7.55 2.68
N CYS A 24 -1.07 8.47 3.44
CA CYS A 24 -1.38 8.67 4.85
C CYS A 24 -2.32 9.85 5.04
N HIS A 25 -3.11 9.83 6.11
CA HIS A 25 -3.92 10.99 6.51
C HIS A 25 -3.04 12.21 6.77
N PHE A 26 -3.62 13.41 6.62
CA PHE A 26 -2.94 14.67 6.90
C PHE A 26 -2.30 14.66 8.31
N GLY A 27 -1.03 15.04 8.38
CA GLY A 27 -0.24 15.02 9.62
C GLY A 27 0.46 13.70 9.93
N TYR A 28 0.30 12.67 9.08
CA TYR A 28 1.06 11.42 9.16
C TYR A 28 2.01 11.31 7.97
N ILE A 29 3.19 10.74 8.22
CA ILE A 29 4.23 10.51 7.24
C ILE A 29 4.29 9.01 6.95
N LEU A 30 4.29 8.65 5.67
CA LEU A 30 4.46 7.27 5.25
C LEU A 30 5.92 6.85 5.46
N ARG A 31 6.13 5.85 6.31
CA ARG A 31 7.41 5.18 6.47
C ARG A 31 7.41 3.85 5.74
N GLY A 32 8.17 3.77 4.65
CA GLY A 32 8.27 2.59 3.81
C GLY A 32 8.00 2.93 2.34
N SER A 33 7.61 1.93 1.56
CA SER A 33 7.26 2.11 0.14
C SER A 33 5.86 2.69 -0.01
N ASP A 34 5.73 3.74 -0.81
CA ASP A 34 4.45 4.34 -1.21
C ASP A 34 3.68 3.50 -2.23
N THR A 35 4.25 2.38 -2.68
CA THR A 35 3.69 1.49 -3.70
C THR A 35 3.88 0.02 -3.34
N ALA A 36 2.82 -0.79 -3.45
CA ALA A 36 2.85 -2.26 -3.36
C ALA A 36 2.39 -2.86 -4.68
N THR A 37 2.99 -3.98 -5.05
CA THR A 37 2.48 -4.81 -6.14
C THR A 37 1.89 -6.09 -5.55
N CYS A 38 0.66 -6.43 -5.92
CA CYS A 38 0.05 -7.70 -5.55
C CYS A 38 0.82 -8.83 -6.25
N GLN A 39 1.40 -9.77 -5.51
CA GLN A 39 2.04 -10.96 -6.08
C GLN A 39 1.12 -12.18 -5.94
N ALA A 40 1.35 -13.21 -6.77
CA ALA A 40 0.54 -14.43 -6.88
C ALA A 40 0.36 -15.22 -5.58
N GLU A 41 1.20 -14.95 -4.58
CA GLU A 41 1.27 -15.72 -3.35
C GLU A 41 0.45 -15.12 -2.19
N ASN A 42 -0.56 -14.29 -2.48
CA ASN A 42 -1.26 -13.47 -1.46
C ASN A 42 -0.32 -12.58 -0.62
N GLN A 43 0.92 -12.41 -1.08
CA GLN A 43 1.91 -11.55 -0.47
C GLN A 43 2.02 -10.29 -1.31
N TRP A 44 1.97 -9.14 -0.64
CA TRP A 44 2.35 -7.88 -1.27
C TRP A 44 3.86 -7.92 -1.49
N SER A 45 4.34 -7.39 -2.62
CA SER A 45 5.77 -7.31 -2.94
C SER A 45 6.59 -6.54 -1.91
N ILE A 46 5.92 -5.84 -0.97
CA ILE A 46 6.52 -5.26 0.21
C ILE A 46 6.46 -6.28 1.34
N LEU A 47 7.61 -6.87 1.66
CA LEU A 47 7.78 -7.75 2.83
C LEU A 47 7.42 -7.05 4.16
N ASN A 48 7.40 -5.71 4.17
CA ASN A 48 7.04 -4.86 5.30
C ASN A 48 5.92 -3.91 4.88
N GLN A 49 4.75 -4.02 5.53
CA GLN A 49 3.64 -3.10 5.28
C GLN A 49 4.07 -1.67 5.69
N PRO A 50 3.87 -0.64 4.83
CA PRO A 50 4.18 0.74 5.19
C PRO A 50 3.42 1.18 6.44
N ASP A 51 4.10 1.94 7.30
CA ASP A 51 3.46 2.50 8.49
C ASP A 51 3.25 4.00 8.32
N CYS A 52 2.02 4.44 8.58
CA CYS A 52 1.72 5.86 8.70
C CYS A 52 2.05 6.30 10.13
N ILE A 53 3.23 6.88 10.32
CA ILE A 53 3.70 7.39 11.61
C ILE A 53 3.38 8.88 11.72
N ARG A 54 2.95 9.32 12.91
CA ARG A 54 2.84 10.74 13.22
C ARG A 54 4.20 11.20 13.72
N GLU A 55 4.82 12.16 13.03
CA GLU A 55 6.00 12.85 13.58
C GLU A 55 5.62 13.68 14.81
#